data_AF-A0A0K1RAI8-F1
#
_entry.id   AF-A0A0K1RAI8-F1
#
_cell.length_a   1.000
_cell.length_b   1.000
_cell.length_c   1.000
_cell.angle_alpha   90.00
_cell.angle_beta   90.00
_cell.angle_gamma   90.00
#
_symmetry.space_group_name_H-M   'P 1'
#
loop_
_entity.id
_entity.type
_entity.pdbx_description
1 polymer ?
#
loop_
_entity_poly.entity_id
_entity_poly.type
_entity_poly.pdbx_seq_one_letter_code
_entity_poly.pdbx_strand_id
1 'polypeptide(L)'
;MLAAAATVATMMFAPAAHADEDVDWTGGRPLPPGTEVPFEPGYASAWRNYDVIRPGDPNFRNPSVQGIRVIGHYDKDTIMCLMNAKGGISGCYVDGKPATDLGWGTGGIQVTVDPTVAQFAPVIRGYNDMSRQLSSGSGSSLPF
;
A
#
# COMPACT_ATOMS: atom_id res chain seq x y z
N MET A 1 -6.91 -10.74 68.96
CA MET A 1 -6.31 -9.75 68.04
C MET A 1 -5.71 -10.50 66.86
N LEU A 2 -6.37 -10.48 65.70
CA LEU A 2 -5.80 -10.89 64.42
C LEU A 2 -6.30 -9.90 63.37
N ALA A 3 -5.35 -9.32 62.63
CA ALA A 3 -5.55 -8.32 61.60
C ALA A 3 -5.90 -8.97 60.25
N ALA A 4 -6.63 -8.25 59.39
CA ALA A 4 -6.54 -8.42 57.94
C ALA A 4 -6.98 -7.12 57.26
N ALA A 5 -6.00 -6.34 56.78
CA ALA A 5 -6.24 -5.22 55.89
C ALA A 5 -6.51 -5.74 54.48
N ALA A 6 -7.67 -5.41 53.92
CA ALA A 6 -8.04 -5.76 52.55
C ALA A 6 -7.71 -4.58 51.63
N THR A 7 -6.58 -4.66 50.93
CA THR A 7 -6.23 -3.77 49.82
C THR A 7 -6.97 -4.24 48.55
N VAL A 8 -8.03 -3.52 48.17
CA VAL A 8 -8.69 -3.73 46.88
C VAL A 8 -7.92 -2.96 45.81
N ALA A 9 -7.17 -3.67 44.98
CA ALA A 9 -6.50 -3.11 43.81
C ALA A 9 -7.56 -2.73 42.75
N THR A 10 -7.68 -1.44 42.45
CA THR A 10 -8.42 -0.94 41.31
C THR A 10 -7.68 -1.31 40.03
N MET A 11 -8.16 -2.34 39.33
CA MET A 11 -7.72 -2.62 37.96
C MET A 11 -8.23 -1.49 37.05
N MET A 12 -7.36 -0.54 36.74
CA MET A 12 -7.60 0.40 35.65
C MET A 12 -7.53 -0.39 34.34
N PHE A 13 -8.68 -0.66 33.74
CA PHE A 13 -8.74 -1.04 32.33
C PHE A 13 -8.39 0.21 31.52
N ALA A 14 -7.13 0.34 31.14
CA ALA A 14 -6.75 1.23 30.06
C ALA A 14 -7.41 0.70 28.76
N PRO A 15 -8.04 1.56 27.95
CA PRO A 15 -8.47 1.14 26.62
C PRO A 15 -7.23 0.78 25.82
N ALA A 16 -7.15 -0.47 25.38
CA ALA A 16 -6.15 -0.89 24.40
C ALA A 16 -6.42 -0.11 23.10
N ALA A 17 -5.61 0.90 22.84
CA ALA A 17 -5.46 1.44 21.51
C ALA A 17 -4.82 0.32 20.68
N HIS A 18 -5.63 -0.41 19.92
CA HIS A 18 -5.14 -1.33 18.90
C HIS A 18 -4.53 -0.48 17.77
N ALA A 19 -3.29 -0.04 17.95
CA ALA A 19 -2.44 0.28 16.82
C ALA A 19 -2.28 -1.03 16.03
N ASP A 20 -2.54 -1.00 14.73
CA ASP A 20 -2.28 -2.10 13.83
C ASP A 20 -0.74 -2.21 13.69
N GLU A 21 -0.09 -2.79 14.72
CA GLU A 21 1.37 -2.74 14.94
C GLU A 21 2.19 -3.37 13.80
N ASP A 22 1.54 -4.06 12.86
CA ASP A 22 2.17 -4.76 11.75
C ASP A 22 2.13 -4.01 10.41
N VAL A 23 1.51 -2.82 10.31
CA VAL A 23 1.49 -2.04 9.06
C VAL A 23 2.73 -1.14 8.97
N ASP A 24 3.53 -1.29 7.92
CA ASP A 24 4.70 -0.44 7.71
C ASP A 24 4.36 0.97 7.18
N TRP A 25 5.36 1.85 7.11
CA TRP A 25 5.17 3.24 6.64
C TRP A 25 4.69 3.36 5.18
N THR A 26 4.76 2.29 4.39
CA THR A 26 4.23 2.21 3.02
C THR A 26 2.80 1.66 2.97
N GLY A 27 2.25 1.20 4.09
CA GLY A 27 0.95 0.53 4.18
C GLY A 27 1.03 -0.99 3.99
N GLY A 28 2.24 -1.56 4.01
CA GLY A 28 2.48 -2.98 3.78
C GLY A 28 2.40 -3.79 5.07
N ARG A 29 1.69 -4.91 5.03
CA ARG A 29 1.61 -5.91 6.11
C ARG A 29 2.58 -7.07 5.86
N PRO A 30 3.09 -7.75 6.90
CA PRO A 30 3.83 -8.99 6.76
C PRO A 30 3.07 -10.00 5.90
N LEU A 31 3.82 -10.85 5.18
CA LEU A 31 3.22 -12.00 4.53
C LEU A 31 2.75 -13.03 5.57
N PRO A 32 1.63 -13.73 5.32
CA PRO A 32 1.28 -14.92 6.09
C PRO A 32 2.44 -15.92 6.15
N PRO A 33 2.65 -16.61 7.28
CA PRO A 33 3.67 -17.65 7.38
C PRO A 33 3.53 -18.69 6.28
N GLY A 34 4.65 -19.07 5.65
CA GLY A 34 4.67 -20.06 4.57
C GLY A 34 4.25 -19.54 3.19
N THR A 35 4.02 -18.22 3.03
CA THR A 35 3.76 -17.64 1.71
C THR A 35 4.99 -17.80 0.81
N GLU A 36 4.79 -18.41 -0.37
CA GLU A 36 5.83 -18.50 -1.39
C GLU A 36 6.12 -17.13 -2.01
N VAL A 37 7.41 -16.79 -2.12
CA VAL A 37 7.86 -15.53 -2.70
C VAL A 37 8.56 -15.76 -4.04
N PRO A 38 8.47 -14.83 -5.01
CA PRO A 38 9.08 -15.00 -6.33
C PRO A 38 10.61 -15.15 -6.30
N PHE A 39 11.26 -14.49 -5.34
CA PHE A 39 12.70 -14.54 -5.11
C PHE A 39 13.03 -14.02 -3.71
N GLU A 40 14.22 -14.33 -3.20
CA GLU A 40 14.72 -13.79 -1.93
C GLU A 40 14.87 -12.26 -2.01
N PRO A 41 14.25 -11.48 -1.11
CA PRO A 41 14.33 -10.03 -1.17
C PRO A 41 15.77 -9.56 -0.93
N GLY A 42 16.22 -8.59 -1.73
CA GLY A 42 17.56 -8.03 -1.60
C GLY A 42 17.76 -7.23 -0.31
N TYR A 43 18.98 -6.71 -0.12
CA TYR A 43 19.34 -5.92 1.06
C TYR A 43 18.32 -4.78 1.30
N ALA A 44 17.89 -4.65 2.56
CA ALA A 44 16.91 -3.67 3.01
C ALA A 44 15.57 -3.71 2.23
N SER A 45 15.20 -4.87 1.71
CA SER A 45 13.92 -5.10 1.04
C SER A 45 13.14 -6.22 1.73
N ALA A 46 11.83 -6.20 1.63
CA ALA A 46 10.95 -7.22 2.20
C ALA A 46 9.70 -7.38 1.34
N TRP A 47 9.20 -8.60 1.25
CA TRP A 47 7.89 -8.85 0.66
C TRP A 47 6.79 -8.48 1.66
N ARG A 48 5.78 -7.77 1.17
CA ARG A 48 4.65 -7.28 1.97
C ARG A 48 3.35 -7.42 1.19
N ASN A 49 2.26 -7.61 1.90
CA ASN A 49 0.91 -7.54 1.35
C ASN A 49 0.35 -6.13 1.52
N TYR A 50 -0.23 -5.60 0.45
CA TYR A 50 -0.87 -4.29 0.44
C TYR A 50 -2.35 -4.43 0.07
N ASP A 51 -3.18 -3.57 0.64
CA ASP A 51 -4.59 -3.47 0.26
C ASP A 51 -4.75 -3.02 -1.19
N VAL A 52 -5.74 -3.60 -1.85
CA VAL A 52 -6.10 -3.31 -3.24
C VAL A 52 -7.20 -2.28 -3.27
N ILE A 53 -6.93 -1.15 -3.91
CA ILE A 53 -7.91 -0.08 -4.12
C ILE A 53 -8.32 -0.11 -5.60
N ARG A 54 -9.62 -0.33 -5.85
CA ARG A 54 -10.13 -0.57 -7.21
C ARG A 54 -10.77 0.68 -7.81
N PRO A 55 -10.81 0.81 -9.15
CA PRO A 55 -11.61 1.84 -9.80
C PRO A 55 -13.07 1.78 -9.31
N GLY A 56 -13.60 2.93 -8.90
CA GLY A 56 -14.94 3.03 -8.29
C GLY A 56 -14.91 3.12 -6.76
N ASP A 57 -13.81 2.75 -6.11
CA ASP A 57 -13.60 3.03 -4.69
C ASP A 57 -13.44 4.55 -4.47
N PRO A 58 -14.13 5.17 -3.50
CA PRO A 58 -13.97 6.59 -3.16
C PRO A 58 -12.51 6.99 -2.86
N ASN A 59 -11.71 6.05 -2.35
CA ASN A 59 -10.31 6.26 -1.98
C ASN A 59 -9.33 6.05 -3.14
N PHE A 60 -9.80 5.66 -4.33
CA PHE A 60 -8.94 5.36 -5.47
C PHE A 60 -8.01 6.52 -5.82
N ARG A 61 -8.52 7.75 -5.77
CA ARG A 61 -7.76 8.98 -6.03
C ARG A 61 -7.30 9.70 -4.76
N ASN A 62 -7.52 9.13 -3.58
CA ASN A 62 -7.15 9.75 -2.31
C ASN A 62 -5.70 9.39 -1.95
N PRO A 63 -4.74 10.34 -2.02
CA PRO A 63 -3.34 10.06 -1.71
C PRO A 63 -3.08 9.79 -0.23
N SER A 64 -4.00 10.16 0.66
CA SER A 64 -3.88 9.92 2.10
C SER A 64 -4.22 8.48 2.49
N VAL A 65 -4.77 7.70 1.58
CA VAL A 65 -5.07 6.28 1.81
C VAL A 65 -3.98 5.43 1.18
N GLN A 66 -3.31 4.64 2.02
CA GLN A 66 -2.28 3.70 1.60
C GLN A 66 -2.91 2.48 0.92
N GLY A 67 -2.21 1.90 -0.04
CA GLY A 67 -2.69 0.77 -0.83
C GLY A 67 -2.29 0.88 -2.30
N ILE A 68 -2.38 -0.25 -2.99
CA ILE A 68 -2.05 -0.39 -4.40
C ILE A 68 -3.30 -0.22 -5.23
N ARG A 69 -3.25 0.66 -6.23
CA ARG A 69 -4.38 0.86 -7.14
C ARG A 69 -4.30 -0.17 -8.24
N VAL A 70 -5.22 -1.12 -8.27
CA VAL A 70 -5.21 -2.18 -9.28
C VAL A 70 -6.27 -1.87 -10.33
N ILE A 71 -5.85 -1.66 -11.57
CA ILE A 71 -6.74 -1.39 -12.70
C ILE A 71 -6.96 -2.68 -13.49
N GLY A 72 -8.21 -2.95 -13.86
CA GLY A 72 -8.61 -4.17 -14.56
C GLY A 72 -9.10 -5.25 -13.62
N HIS A 73 -9.30 -6.45 -14.15
CA HIS A 73 -9.82 -7.58 -13.37
C HIS A 73 -8.77 -8.13 -12.39
N TYR A 74 -9.09 -8.10 -11.09
CA TYR A 74 -8.30 -8.71 -10.01
C TYR A 74 -9.18 -8.98 -8.78
N ASP A 75 -9.33 -10.26 -8.45
CA ASP A 75 -10.33 -10.71 -7.46
C ASP A 75 -9.84 -10.70 -6.01
N LYS A 76 -8.53 -10.59 -5.77
CA LYS A 76 -7.97 -10.60 -4.42
C LYS A 76 -7.96 -9.19 -3.83
N ASP A 77 -8.22 -9.07 -2.53
CA ASP A 77 -8.23 -7.78 -1.81
C ASP A 77 -6.85 -7.31 -1.37
N THR A 78 -5.85 -8.18 -1.50
CA THR A 78 -4.46 -7.82 -1.28
C THR A 78 -3.59 -8.20 -2.46
N ILE A 79 -2.50 -7.48 -2.64
CA ILE A 79 -1.46 -7.78 -3.62
C ILE A 79 -0.09 -7.78 -2.95
N MET A 80 0.74 -8.74 -3.31
CA MET A 80 2.10 -8.86 -2.79
C MET A 80 3.01 -7.91 -3.56
N CYS A 81 3.76 -7.07 -2.85
CA CYS A 81 4.75 -6.20 -3.46
C CYS A 81 6.06 -6.26 -2.70
N LEU A 82 7.14 -6.03 -3.43
CA LEU A 82 8.47 -5.86 -2.87
C LEU A 82 8.57 -4.43 -2.37
N MET A 83 8.83 -4.29 -1.08
CA MET A 83 9.13 -3.02 -0.42
C MET A 83 10.63 -2.89 -0.25
N ASN A 84 11.16 -1.68 -0.45
CA ASN A 84 12.51 -1.29 -0.11
C ASN A 84 12.47 -0.20 0.96
N ALA A 85 13.29 -0.34 2.00
CA ALA A 85 13.29 0.56 3.15
C ALA A 85 13.59 2.03 2.81
N LYS A 86 14.28 2.30 1.69
CA LYS A 86 14.58 3.67 1.22
C LYS A 86 13.65 4.14 0.10
N GLY A 87 13.27 3.23 -0.80
CA GLY A 87 12.54 3.54 -2.03
C GLY A 87 11.03 3.36 -1.96
N GLY A 88 10.51 2.78 -0.88
CA GLY A 88 9.10 2.37 -0.81
C GLY A 88 8.85 1.15 -1.70
N ILE A 89 7.71 1.11 -2.37
CA ILE A 89 7.25 -0.05 -3.14
C ILE A 89 7.98 -0.10 -4.49
N SER A 90 8.76 -1.16 -4.75
CA SER A 90 9.55 -1.32 -5.97
C SER A 90 8.86 -2.13 -7.07
N GLY A 91 7.80 -2.87 -6.74
CA GLY A 91 7.02 -3.62 -7.73
C GLY A 91 6.12 -4.69 -7.11
N CYS A 92 5.00 -4.99 -7.76
CA CYS A 92 4.00 -5.94 -7.28
C CYS A 92 4.00 -7.23 -8.11
N TYR A 93 3.61 -8.33 -7.49
CA TYR A 93 3.67 -9.67 -8.07
C TYR A 93 2.41 -10.46 -7.73
N VAL A 94 1.95 -11.25 -8.70
CA VAL A 94 0.83 -12.18 -8.55
C VAL A 94 1.25 -13.51 -9.16
N ASP A 95 1.13 -14.58 -8.38
CA ASP A 95 1.46 -15.95 -8.78
C ASP A 95 2.87 -16.07 -9.40
N GLY A 96 3.86 -15.44 -8.75
CA GLY A 96 5.25 -15.44 -9.17
C GLY A 96 5.59 -14.49 -10.33
N LYS A 97 4.60 -13.83 -10.94
CA LYS A 97 4.79 -12.95 -12.10
C LYS A 97 4.67 -11.47 -11.72
N PRO A 98 5.48 -10.58 -12.31
CA PRO A 98 5.35 -9.16 -12.05
C PRO A 98 4.02 -8.64 -12.60
N ALA A 99 3.34 -7.83 -11.79
CA ALA A 99 2.25 -6.99 -12.25
C ALA A 99 2.80 -5.91 -13.19
N THR A 100 2.00 -5.54 -14.19
CA THR A 100 2.36 -4.46 -15.11
C THR A 100 2.19 -3.13 -14.37
N ASP A 101 3.30 -2.43 -14.16
CA ASP A 101 3.30 -1.09 -13.60
C ASP A 101 2.54 -0.11 -14.53
N LEU A 102 1.68 0.74 -13.97
CA LEU A 102 0.94 1.78 -14.69
C LEU A 102 1.37 3.19 -14.24
N GLY A 103 2.41 3.29 -13.43
CA GLY A 103 2.99 4.52 -12.93
C GLY A 103 2.29 5.04 -11.68
N TRP A 104 2.52 6.31 -11.38
CA TRP A 104 1.96 7.00 -10.21
C TRP A 104 0.82 7.92 -10.65
N GLY A 105 -0.41 7.58 -10.28
CA GLY A 105 -1.54 8.49 -10.41
C GLY A 105 -1.79 9.30 -9.14
N THR A 106 -2.89 10.07 -9.14
CA THR A 106 -3.24 10.98 -8.03
C THR A 106 -3.35 10.31 -6.66
N GLY A 107 -3.79 9.05 -6.61
CA GLY A 107 -3.86 8.29 -5.35
C GLY A 107 -2.51 7.68 -4.94
N GLY A 108 -1.64 7.35 -5.89
CA GLY A 108 -0.41 6.61 -5.63
C GLY A 108 -0.08 5.65 -6.76
N ILE A 109 0.72 4.62 -6.45
CA ILE A 109 1.12 3.59 -7.41
C ILE A 109 -0.09 2.86 -7.99
N GLN A 110 -0.11 2.74 -9.31
CA GLN A 110 -1.10 1.99 -10.07
C GLN A 110 -0.43 0.80 -10.76
N VAL A 111 -1.07 -0.36 -10.73
CA VAL A 111 -0.62 -1.57 -11.41
C VAL A 111 -1.80 -2.28 -12.07
N THR A 112 -1.51 -3.22 -12.95
CA THR A 112 -2.51 -4.15 -13.49
C THR A 112 -1.94 -5.54 -13.63
N VAL A 113 -2.80 -6.53 -13.44
CA VAL A 113 -2.55 -7.93 -13.82
C VAL A 113 -3.48 -8.39 -14.94
N ASP A 114 -4.36 -7.52 -15.42
CA ASP A 114 -5.28 -7.78 -16.52
C ASP A 114 -4.53 -7.61 -17.84
N PRO A 115 -4.41 -8.67 -18.67
CA PRO A 115 -3.68 -8.61 -19.93
C PRO A 115 -4.26 -7.59 -20.90
N THR A 116 -5.58 -7.32 -20.83
CA THR A 116 -6.25 -6.34 -21.67
C THR A 116 -5.80 -4.92 -21.30
N VAL A 117 -5.73 -4.62 -20.00
CA VAL A 117 -5.26 -3.31 -19.52
C VAL A 117 -3.76 -3.15 -19.73
N ALA A 118 -2.98 -4.23 -19.55
CA ALA A 118 -1.53 -4.22 -19.71
C ALA A 118 -1.09 -3.76 -21.11
N GLN A 119 -1.86 -4.08 -22.16
CA GLN A 119 -1.60 -3.60 -23.53
C GLN A 119 -1.61 -2.06 -23.65
N PHE A 120 -2.38 -1.39 -22.79
CA PHE A 120 -2.48 0.08 -22.76
C PHE A 120 -1.55 0.73 -21.73
N ALA A 121 -0.69 -0.05 -21.06
CA ALA A 121 0.20 0.47 -20.02
C ALA A 121 1.03 1.70 -20.45
N PRO A 122 1.62 1.78 -21.66
CA PRO A 122 2.35 2.97 -22.08
C PRO A 122 1.49 4.23 -22.13
N VAL A 123 0.23 4.10 -22.57
CA VAL A 123 -0.71 5.22 -22.67
C VAL A 123 -1.17 5.65 -21.27
N ILE A 124 -1.50 4.70 -20.41
CA ILE A 124 -1.92 4.97 -19.03
C ILE A 124 -0.80 5.65 -18.24
N ARG A 125 0.45 5.17 -18.37
CA ARG A 125 1.63 5.79 -17.76
C ARG A 125 1.79 7.24 -18.23
N GLY A 126 1.71 7.48 -19.54
CA GLY A 126 1.80 8.82 -20.10
C GLY A 126 0.74 9.78 -19.56
N TYR A 127 -0.51 9.30 -19.41
CA TYR A 127 -1.58 10.07 -18.79
C TYR A 127 -1.29 10.38 -17.31
N ASN A 128 -0.86 9.38 -16.54
CA ASN A 128 -0.55 9.53 -15.11
C ASN A 128 0.61 10.51 -14.89
N ASP A 129 1.67 10.43 -15.69
CA ASP A 129 2.81 11.33 -15.63
C ASP A 129 2.40 12.77 -15.95
N MET A 130 1.60 12.97 -16.99
CA MET A 130 1.07 14.30 -17.34
C MET A 130 0.17 14.85 -16.24
N SER A 131 -0.75 14.03 -15.70
CA SER A 131 -1.62 14.44 -14.61
C SER A 131 -0.80 14.88 -13.39
N ARG A 132 0.26 14.13 -13.06
CA ARG A 132 1.14 14.46 -11.93
C ARG A 132 1.88 15.77 -12.18
N GLN A 133 2.41 15.96 -13.39
CA GLN A 133 3.08 17.21 -13.78
C GLN A 133 2.14 18.41 -13.65
N LEU A 134 0.90 18.30 -14.12
CA LEU A 134 -0.10 19.37 -14.01
C LEU A 134 -0.46 19.66 -12.54
N SER A 135 -0.69 18.63 -11.73
CA SER A 135 -0.95 18.80 -10.30
C SER A 135 0.24 19.41 -9.54
N SER A 136 1.48 19.16 -9.98
CA SER A 136 2.68 19.78 -9.41
C SER A 136 2.99 21.18 -9.97
N GLY A 137 2.57 21.46 -11.21
CA GLY A 137 2.85 22.71 -11.94
C GLY A 137 1.90 23.86 -11.61
N SER A 138 0.73 23.58 -11.03
CA SER A 138 -0.17 24.60 -10.49
C SER A 138 0.37 25.32 -9.24
N GLY A 139 1.61 25.03 -8.81
CA GLY A 139 2.35 25.75 -7.78
C GLY A 139 3.35 26.79 -8.29
N SER A 140 3.47 27.00 -9.60
CA SER A 140 4.33 28.04 -10.16
C SER A 140 3.58 29.37 -10.23
N SER A 141 3.90 30.24 -9.29
CA SER A 141 3.53 31.66 -9.22
C SER A 141 3.40 32.32 -10.61
N LEU A 142 2.23 32.92 -10.86
CA LEU A 142 2.06 33.96 -11.87
C LEU A 142 3.06 35.09 -11.55
N PRO A 143 3.93 35.51 -12.48
CA PRO A 143 4.67 36.75 -12.32
C PRO A 143 3.68 37.89 -12.54
N PHE A 144 3.35 38.61 -11.47
CA PHE A 144 2.88 39.99 -11.55
C PHE A 144 4.08 40.92 -11.36
#